data_AF-A0A7K2NW16-F1
#
_entry.id   AF-A0A7K2NW16-F1
#
_cell.length_a   1.000
_cell.length_b   1.000
_cell.length_c   1.000
_cell.angle_alpha   90.00
_cell.angle_beta   90.00
_cell.angle_gamma   90.00
#
_symmetry.space_group_name_H-M   'P 1'
#
loop_
_entity.id
_entity.type
_entity.pdbx_description
1 polymer ?
#
loop_
_entity_poly.entity_id
_entity_poly.type
_entity_poly.pdbx_seq_one_letter_code
_entity_poly.pdbx_strand_id
1 'polypeptide(L)' 'MTTTTRLWAGDHVGRDFTGTRLEAGCPCPKAACGLVLADRIRPDCPSHAAARSMRQSHPTRNCPGGHQ' A
#
# COMPACT_ATOMS: atom_id res chain seq x y z
N MET A 1 22.20 -7.62 -11.20
CA MET A 1 21.47 -7.65 -9.92
C MET A 1 20.68 -6.36 -9.85
N THR A 2 19.42 -6.38 -10.30
CA THR A 2 18.59 -5.17 -10.39
C THR A 2 18.09 -4.87 -8.98
N THR A 3 18.74 -3.95 -8.30
CA THR A 3 18.31 -3.43 -7.01
C THR A 3 17.02 -2.65 -7.24
N THR A 4 15.89 -3.34 -7.22
CA THR A 4 14.57 -2.71 -7.10
C THR A 4 14.57 -2.03 -5.74
N THR A 5 14.91 -0.74 -5.72
CA THR A 5 14.78 0.10 -4.55
C THR A 5 13.35 -0.06 -4.04
N ARG A 6 13.18 -0.73 -2.90
CA ARG A 6 11.91 -0.71 -2.16
C ARG A 6 11.79 0.70 -1.58
N LEU A 7 11.42 1.66 -2.41
CA LEU A 7 11.21 3.05 -2.01
C LEU A 7 10.09 3.17 -0.96
N TRP A 8 9.32 2.09 -0.76
CA TRP A 8 8.19 1.98 0.17
C TRP A 8 8.26 0.72 1.06
N ALA A 9 9.47 0.34 1.49
CA ALA A 9 9.62 -0.77 2.43
C ALA A 9 8.96 -0.40 3.78
N GLY A 10 7.73 -0.86 4.00
CA GLY A 10 6.98 -0.63 5.23
C GLY A 10 6.02 0.56 5.19
N ASP A 11 5.63 1.03 4.01
CA ASP A 11 4.56 2.03 3.88
C ASP A 11 3.21 1.36 3.59
N HIS A 12 2.14 2.02 4.03
CA HIS A 12 0.78 1.70 3.66
C HIS A 12 0.38 2.61 2.52
N VAL A 13 -0.14 2.04 1.44
CA VAL A 13 -0.41 2.74 0.19
C VAL A 13 -1.84 2.51 -0.27
N GLY A 14 -2.43 3.53 -0.90
CA GLY A 14 -3.76 3.45 -1.48
C GLY A 14 -3.90 4.27 -2.74
N ARG A 15 -4.89 3.90 -3.57
CA ARG A 15 -5.14 4.54 -4.86
C ARG A 15 -6.23 5.60 -4.77
N ASP A 16 -7.09 5.54 -3.76
CA ASP A 16 -8.12 6.56 -3.58
C ASP A 16 -7.49 7.86 -3.04
N PHE A 17 -8.13 9.00 -3.30
CA PHE A 17 -7.70 10.28 -2.71
C PHE A 17 -8.07 10.36 -1.23
N THR A 18 -9.18 9.74 -0.85
CA THR A 18 -9.67 9.69 0.53
C THR A 18 -10.31 8.33 0.80
N GLY A 19 -9.96 7.72 1.92
CA GLY A 19 -10.48 6.40 2.30
C GLY A 19 -9.83 5.28 1.51
N THR A 20 -10.50 4.12 1.48
CA THR A 20 -9.91 2.82 1.08
C THR A 20 -10.82 2.00 0.18
N ARG A 21 -11.79 2.62 -0.50
CA ARG A 21 -12.82 1.93 -1.29
C ARG A 21 -12.24 1.08 -2.41
N LEU A 22 -11.21 1.58 -3.10
CA LEU A 22 -10.50 0.83 -4.15
C LEU A 22 -9.67 -0.32 -3.55
N GLU A 23 -9.11 -0.10 -2.37
CA GLU A 23 -8.35 -1.11 -1.65
C GLU A 23 -9.27 -2.19 -1.09
N ALA A 24 -10.49 -1.88 -0.67
CA ALA A 24 -11.45 -2.82 -0.09
C ALA A 24 -11.69 -4.06 -0.98
N GLY A 25 -11.82 -3.86 -2.30
CA GLY A 25 -11.95 -4.94 -3.27
C GLY A 25 -10.62 -5.57 -3.72
N CYS A 26 -9.49 -5.03 -3.29
CA CYS A 26 -8.17 -5.53 -3.65
C CYS A 26 -7.79 -6.77 -2.82
N PRO A 27 -7.26 -7.84 -3.44
CA PRO A 27 -6.80 -9.03 -2.72
C PRO A 27 -5.46 -8.83 -2.00
N CYS A 28 -4.87 -7.63 -2.06
CA CYS A 28 -3.64 -7.35 -1.34
C CYS A 28 -3.88 -7.29 0.18
N PRO A 29 -2.88 -7.69 0.98
CA PRO A 29 -2.93 -7.56 2.43
C PRO A 29 -2.97 -6.08 2.82
N LYS A 30 -3.83 -5.78 3.79
CA LYS A 30 -4.12 -4.40 4.24
C LYS A 30 -3.67 -4.22 5.69
N ALA A 31 -3.31 -2.99 6.02
CA ALA A 31 -3.13 -2.56 7.40
C ALA A 31 -4.49 -2.23 8.06
N ALA A 32 -4.51 -1.99 9.38
CA ALA A 32 -5.73 -1.53 10.07
C ALA A 32 -6.24 -0.18 9.59
N CYS A 33 -5.38 0.67 9.01
CA CYS A 33 -5.83 1.90 8.36
C CYS A 33 -6.63 1.63 7.07
N GLY A 34 -6.72 0.36 6.62
CA GLY A 34 -7.43 -0.08 5.42
C GLY A 34 -6.67 0.09 4.12
N LEU A 35 -5.47 0.69 4.15
CA LEU A 35 -4.56 0.79 3.02
C LEU A 35 -3.76 -0.50 2.82
N VAL A 36 -3.21 -0.70 1.62
CA VAL A 36 -2.42 -1.89 1.26
C VAL A 36 -1.00 -1.79 1.82
N LEU A 37 -0.48 -2.90 2.34
CA LEU A 37 0.91 -3.01 2.77
C LEU A 37 1.84 -3.02 1.55
N ALA A 38 2.60 -1.94 1.32
CA ALA A 38 3.45 -1.80 0.14
C ALA A 38 4.52 -2.92 0.04
N ASP A 39 5.04 -3.34 1.19
CA ASP A 39 6.02 -4.44 1.27
C ASP A 39 5.41 -5.82 0.95
N ARG A 40 4.08 -5.96 1.05
CA ARG A 40 3.35 -7.21 0.80
C ARG A 40 2.39 -7.12 -0.39
N ILE A 41 2.62 -6.17 -1.30
CA ILE A 41 1.87 -6.10 -2.55
C ILE A 41 2.11 -7.38 -3.34
N ARG A 42 1.03 -8.03 -3.77
CA ARG A 42 1.12 -9.18 -4.66
C ARG A 42 1.71 -8.72 -6.00
N PRO A 43 2.73 -9.41 -6.55
CA PRO A 43 3.30 -9.04 -7.84
C PRO A 43 2.28 -9.12 -8.98
N ASP A 44 1.27 -9.97 -8.83
CA ASP A 44 0.14 -10.16 -9.75
C ASP A 44 -0.98 -9.11 -9.57
N CYS A 45 -0.84 -8.14 -8.64
CA CYS A 45 -1.87 -7.14 -8.44
C CYS A 45 -1.80 -6.06 -9.53
N PRO A 46 -2.78 -5.96 -10.45
CA PRO A 46 -2.74 -4.97 -11.53
C PRO A 46 -2.82 -3.54 -10.99
N SER A 47 -3.41 -3.35 -9.80
CA SER A 47 -3.62 -2.04 -9.19
C SER A 47 -2.39 -1.47 -8.51
N HIS A 48 -1.55 -2.30 -7.88
CA HIS A 48 -0.47 -1.86 -7.00
C HIS A 48 0.93 -2.27 -7.49
N ALA A 49 1.04 -3.18 -8.47
CA ALA A 49 2.31 -3.50 -9.12
C ALA A 49 2.94 -2.25 -9.79
N ALA A 50 2.09 -1.35 -10.29
CA ALA A 50 2.47 -0.02 -10.75
C ALA A 50 2.07 1.05 -9.74
N ALA A 51 2.67 1.02 -8.55
CA ALA A 51 3.28 2.15 -7.84
C ALA A 51 2.79 3.59 -8.17
N ARG A 52 2.84 3.95 -9.46
CA ARG A 52 2.52 5.26 -10.05
C ARG A 52 1.05 5.70 -9.89
N SER A 53 0.13 4.78 -9.55
CA SER A 53 -1.29 5.10 -9.32
C SER A 53 -1.64 5.35 -7.85
N MET A 54 -0.68 5.34 -6.94
CA MET A 54 -0.93 5.52 -5.51
C MET A 54 -1.00 7.01 -5.18
N ARG A 55 -2.05 7.39 -4.47
CA ARG A 55 -2.36 8.78 -4.11
C ARG A 55 -2.26 9.03 -2.62
N GLN A 56 -2.35 7.97 -1.82
CA GLN A 56 -2.12 7.99 -0.39
C GLN A 56 -0.93 7.09 -0.07
N SER A 57 -0.02 7.57 0.77
CA SER A 57 1.05 6.78 1.35
C SER A 57 1.42 7.31 2.72
N HIS A 58 1.59 6.42 3.70
CA HIS A 58 2.20 6.77 4.98
C HIS A 58 3.03 5.60 5.52
N PRO A 59 4.06 5.87 6.33
CA PRO A 59 4.83 4.80 6.95
C PRO A 59 4.03 4.11 8.05
N THR A 60 4.27 2.83 8.32
CA THR A 60 3.58 2.09 9.41
C THR A 60 3.66 2.82 10.76
N ARG A 61 4.76 3.53 11.02
CA ARG A 61 4.94 4.34 12.25
C ARG A 61 3.98 5.51 12.40
N ASN A 62 3.33 5.94 11.32
CA ASN A 62 2.38 7.05 11.30
C ASN A 62 1.00 6.56 10.84
N CYS A 63 0.71 5.29 11.08
CA CYS A 63 -0.55 4.67 10.70
C CYS A 63 -1.68 5.21 11.58
N PRO A 64 -2.73 5.84 11.01
CA PRO A 64 -3.87 6.34 11.78
C PRO A 64 -4.70 5.20 12.39
N GLY A 65 -4.52 3.95 11.91
CA GLY A 65 -5.14 2.75 12.46
C GLY A 65 -4.35 2.09 13.60
N GLY A 66 -3.21 2.67 14.02
CA GLY A 66 -2.31 2.11 15.03
C GLY A 66 -1.12 1.34 14.45
N HIS A 67 -0.08 1.19 15.27
CA HIS A 67 1.11 0.38 14.97
C HIS A 67 0.75 -1.10 15.17
N GLN A 68 0.73 -1.89 14.10
CA GLN A 68 0.47 -3.33 14.16
C GLN A 68 1.32 -4.08 13.15
#